data_AF-A0A945PXI1-F1
#
_entry.id   AF-A0A945PXI1-F1
#
_cell.length_a   1.000
_cell.length_b   1.000
_cell.length_c   1.000
_cell.angle_alpha   90.00
_cell.angle_beta   90.00
_cell.angle_gamma   90.00
#
_symmetry.space_group_name_H-M   'P 1'
#
loop_
_entity.id
_entity.type
_entity.pdbx_description
1 polymer ?
#
loop_
_entity_poly.entity_id
_entity_poly.type
_entity_poly.pdbx_seq_one_letter_code
_entity_poly.pdbx_strand_id
1 'polypeptide(L)' 'AEPTSISVETFGTGKISNEAIEVLVREHFDLRPKGLIAMLDLKRPIYQKTASYGHFGRTEDDITWEKTDRVHLLK' A
#
# COMPACT_ATOMS: atom_id res chain seq x y z
N ALA A 1 -4.73 7.72 15.01
CA ALA A 1 -5.65 6.58 15.04
C ALA A 1 -4.93 5.50 14.29
N GLU A 2 -4.38 4.53 15.02
CA GLU A 2 -3.43 3.56 14.49
C GLU A 2 -4.12 2.21 14.22
N PRO A 3 -3.59 1.38 13.31
CA PRO A 3 -4.00 -0.01 13.22
C PRO A 3 -3.72 -0.72 14.56
N THR A 4 -4.64 -1.59 14.99
CA THR A 4 -4.49 -2.38 16.21
C THR A 4 -3.37 -3.42 16.09
N SER A 5 -3.12 -3.91 14.88
CA SER A 5 -2.06 -4.88 14.57
C SER A 5 -1.63 -4.75 13.10
N ILE A 6 -0.40 -5.15 12.82
CA ILE A 6 0.14 -5.38 11.48
C ILE A 6 0.85 -6.73 11.52
N SER A 7 0.74 -7.51 10.46
CA SER A 7 1.46 -8.78 10.31
C SER A 7 1.84 -8.94 8.84
N VAL A 8 3.03 -9.50 8.60
CA VAL A 8 3.58 -9.76 7.27
C VAL A 8 3.92 -11.24 7.16
N GLU A 9 3.53 -11.86 6.04
CA GLU A 9 3.91 -13.22 5.69
C GLU A 9 4.50 -13.20 4.27
N THR A 10 5.72 -13.71 4.12
CA THR A 10 6.44 -13.76 2.84
C THR A 10 6.47 -15.16 2.23
N PHE A 11 5.83 -16.14 2.87
CA PHE A 11 5.77 -17.53 2.42
C PHE A 11 7.16 -18.12 2.11
N GLY A 12 8.16 -17.74 2.91
CA GLY A 12 9.54 -18.20 2.77
C GLY A 12 10.36 -17.53 1.66
N THR A 13 9.84 -16.48 1.01
CA THR A 13 10.54 -15.77 -0.08
C THR A 13 11.20 -14.45 0.35
N GLY A 14 11.03 -14.04 1.61
CA GLY A 14 11.62 -12.82 2.16
C GLY A 14 13.16 -12.84 2.13
N LYS A 15 13.76 -11.71 1.74
CA LYS A 15 15.22 -11.49 1.82
C LYS A 15 15.69 -11.06 3.20
N ILE A 16 14.77 -10.54 4.00
CA ILE A 16 14.92 -10.16 5.41
C ILE A 16 13.75 -10.74 6.19
N SER A 17 13.78 -10.69 7.52
CA SER A 17 12.71 -11.26 8.35
C SER A 17 11.38 -10.52 8.17
N ASN A 18 10.26 -11.20 8.42
CA ASN A 18 8.93 -10.60 8.35
C ASN A 18 8.78 -9.41 9.31
N GLU A 19 9.43 -9.47 10.48
CA GLU A 19 9.44 -8.40 11.49
C GLU A 19 10.20 -7.16 10.98
N ALA A 20 11.31 -7.35 10.27
CA ALA A 20 12.04 -6.25 9.66
C ALA A 20 11.21 -5.58 8.54
N ILE A 21 10.46 -6.37 7.77
CA ILE A 21 9.51 -5.82 6.78
C ILE A 21 8.39 -5.06 7.47
N GLU A 22 7.84 -5.56 8.57
CA GLU A 22 6.81 -4.85 9.35
C GLU A 22 7.31 -3.48 9.81
N VAL A 23 8.56 -3.38 10.30
CA VAL A 23 9.18 -2.11 10.69
C VAL A 23 9.25 -1.15 9.51
N LEU A 24 9.74 -1.59 8.34
CA LEU A 24 9.80 -0.77 7.13
C LEU A 24 8.40 -0.30 6.68
N VAL A 25 7.38 -1.17 6.79
CA VAL A 25 5.99 -0.81 6.49
C VAL A 25 5.51 0.29 7.43
N ARG A 26 5.78 0.19 8.74
CA ARG A 26 5.39 1.21 9.73
C ARG A 26 6.12 2.54 9.53
N GLU A 27 7.38 2.50 9.13
CA GLU A 27 8.21 3.69 8.93
C GLU A 27 7.81 4.47 7.67
N HIS A 28 7.52 3.76 6.59
CA HIS A 28 7.33 4.39 5.28
C HIS A 28 5.88 4.51 4.83
N PHE A 29 4.91 3.95 5.55
CA PHE A 29 3.49 4.03 5.20
C PHE A 29 2.65 4.53 6.38
N ASP A 30 1.94 5.64 6.18
CA ASP A 30 0.97 6.14 7.15
C ASP A 30 -0.34 5.35 7.02
N LEU A 31 -0.45 4.27 7.79
CA LEU A 31 -1.59 3.34 7.76
C LEU A 31 -2.82 3.83 8.53
N ARG A 32 -2.80 5.05 9.06
CA ARG A 32 -3.98 5.67 9.66
C ARG A 32 -4.99 5.96 8.55
N PRO A 33 -6.32 5.90 8.79
CA PRO A 33 -7.31 6.12 7.73
C PRO A 33 -7.12 7.44 6.96
N LYS A 34 -6.83 8.54 7.66
CA LYS A 34 -6.54 9.83 7.05
C LYS A 34 -5.20 9.83 6.28
N GLY A 35 -4.21 9.09 6.78
CA GLY A 35 -2.92 8.88 6.14
C GLY A 35 -3.07 8.19 4.79
N LEU A 36 -3.77 7.05 4.76
CA LEU A 36 -4.05 6.31 3.53
C LEU A 36 -4.80 7.14 2.49
N ILE A 37 -5.84 7.88 2.91
CA ILE A 37 -6.61 8.76 2.00
C ILE A 37 -5.70 9.82 1.36
N ALA A 38 -4.78 10.41 2.13
CA ALA A 38 -3.86 11.42 1.62
C ALA A 38 -2.76 10.81 0.75
N MET A 39 -2.15 9.72 1.22
CA MET A 39 -1.05 9.02 0.56
C MET A 39 -1.46 8.49 -0.83
N LEU A 40 -2.70 8.02 -0.95
CA LEU A 40 -3.24 7.46 -2.19
C LEU A 40 -4.15 8.45 -2.94
N ASP A 41 -4.29 9.70 -2.46
CA ASP A 41 -5.15 10.72 -3.08
C ASP A 41 -6.56 10.18 -3.43
N LEU A 42 -7.27 9.66 -2.42
CA LEU A 42 -8.51 8.89 -2.63
C LEU A 42 -9.78 9.75 -2.76
N LYS A 43 -9.75 11.03 -2.39
CA LYS A 43 -10.95 11.89 -2.41
C LYS A 43 -11.22 12.47 -3.81
N ARG A 44 -11.39 11.58 -4.78
CA ARG A 44 -11.59 11.88 -6.21
C ARG A 44 -12.59 10.91 -6.84
N PRO A 45 -13.24 11.26 -7.95
CA PRO A 45 -14.20 10.39 -8.65
C PRO A 45 -13.49 9.33 -9.52
N ILE A 46 -12.66 8.46 -8.91
CA ILE A 46 -11.82 7.47 -9.63
C ILE A 46 -12.42 6.05 -9.66
N TYR A 47 -13.47 5.79 -8.87
CA TYR A 47 -13.92 4.44 -8.54
C TYR A 47 -14.75 3.73 -9.61
N GLN A 48 -15.39 4.46 -10.54
CA GLN A 48 -16.22 3.83 -11.57
C GLN A 48 -15.40 2.89 -12.45
N LYS A 49 -14.15 3.27 -12.75
CA LYS A 49 -13.23 2.47 -13.58
C LYS A 49 -12.93 1.11 -12.95
N THR A 50 -12.92 1.01 -11.62
CA THR A 50 -12.60 -0.22 -10.87
C THR A 50 -13.81 -1.12 -10.60
N ALA A 51 -15.03 -0.70 -10.98
CA ALA A 51 -16.25 -1.46 -10.74
C ALA A 51 -16.39 -2.71 -11.63
N SER A 52 -15.53 -2.86 -12.63
CA SER A 52 -15.40 -4.05 -13.47
C SER A 52 -13.93 -4.36 -13.73
N TYR A 53 -13.65 -5.61 -14.08
CA TYR A 53 -12.30 -6.12 -14.42
C TYR A 53 -11.27 -6.01 -13.28
N GLY A 54 -11.73 -5.82 -12.04
CA GLY A 54 -10.90 -5.84 -10.83
C GLY A 54 -10.35 -4.47 -10.42
N HIS A 55 -9.94 -4.40 -9.16
CA HIS A 55 -9.35 -3.21 -8.53
C HIS A 55 -7.82 -3.19 -8.57
N PHE A 56 -7.18 -4.33 -8.83
CA PHE A 56 -5.74 -4.53 -8.70
C PHE A 56 -5.11 -5.02 -10.00
N GLY A 57 -3.81 -4.77 -10.17
CA GLY A 57 -3.01 -5.21 -11.32
C GLY A 57 -3.26 -4.41 -12.60
N ARG A 58 -3.71 -3.16 -12.45
CA ARG A 58 -4.06 -2.29 -13.56
C ARG A 58 -3.12 -1.09 -13.63
N THR A 59 -2.96 -0.49 -14.81
CA THR A 59 -1.90 0.48 -15.07
C THR A 59 -2.39 1.91 -15.32
N GLU A 60 -3.68 2.19 -15.10
CA GLU A 60 -4.19 3.56 -15.25
C GLU A 60 -3.66 4.49 -14.15
N ASP A 61 -3.23 5.70 -14.54
CA ASP A 61 -2.60 6.68 -13.63
C ASP A 61 -3.46 7.09 -12.42
N ASP A 62 -4.78 6.98 -12.57
CA ASP A 62 -5.76 7.29 -11.51
C ASP A 62 -5.71 6.29 -10.35
N ILE A 63 -5.22 5.07 -10.60
CA ILE A 63 -5.14 3.97 -9.64
C ILE A 63 -3.81 4.07 -8.88
N THR A 64 -3.79 4.98 -7.92
CA THR A 64 -2.59 5.38 -7.17
C THR A 64 -1.99 4.26 -6.32
N TRP A 65 -2.76 3.26 -5.90
CA TRP A 65 -2.25 2.12 -5.12
C TRP A 65 -1.45 1.10 -5.95
N GLU A 66 -1.48 1.21 -7.28
CA GLU A 66 -0.65 0.39 -8.18
C GLU A 66 0.74 0.99 -8.42
N LYS A 67 0.99 2.22 -7.95
CA LYS A 67 2.29 2.89 -8.12
C LYS A 67 3.36 2.23 -7.24
N THR A 68 4.54 2.05 -7.82
CA THR A 68 5.73 1.49 -7.15
C THR A 68 6.73 2.58 -6.75
N ASP A 69 6.24 3.80 -6.53
CA ASP A 69 7.03 5.00 -6.23
C ASP A 69 7.81 4.91 -4.91
N ARG A 70 7.40 4.04 -3.98
CA ARG A 70 8.06 3.85 -2.67
C ARG A 70 9.19 2.81 -2.67
N VAL A 71 9.44 2.09 -3.76
CA VAL A 71 10.45 1.00 -3.80
C VAL A 71 11.83 1.46 -3.34
N HIS A 72 12.22 2.71 -3.64
CA HIS A 72 13.51 3.25 -3.26
C HIS A 72 13.69 3.45 -1.75
N LEU A 73 12.60 3.52 -0.98
CA LEU A 73 12.60 3.63 0.48
C LEU A 73 12.74 2.26 1.17
N LEU A 74 12.54 1.16 0.43
CA LEU A 74 12.40 -0.20 0.98
C LEU A 74 13.62 -1.09 0.71
N LYS A 75 14.78 -0.49 0.43
CA LYS A 75 16.02 -1.20 0.07
C LYS A 75 16.89 -1.51 1.28
#